data_AF-A0A0Q9L036-F1
#
_entry.id   AF-A0A0Q9L036-F1
#
_cell.length_a   1.000
_cell.length_b   1.000
_cell.length_c   1.000
_cell.angle_alpha   90.00
_cell.angle_beta   90.00
_cell.angle_gamma   90.00
#
_symmetry.space_group_name_H-M   'P 1'
#
loop_
_entity.id
_entity.type
_entity.pdbx_description
1 polymer ?
#
loop_
_entity_poly.entity_id
_entity_poly.type
_entity_poly.pdbx_seq_one_letter_code
_entity_poly.pdbx_strand_id
1 'polypeptide(L)' 'MVVMAKKMDHETVIQLKSILKKLNVSNQKVLIDLQNETLEIQEDEMGIEDLLEAAGTLSQERANELMSDVNSAREEWDR' A
#
# COMPACT_ATOMS: atom_id res chain seq x y z
N MET A 1 -0.03 23.64 -6.94
CA MET A 1 -1.25 23.36 -7.73
C MET A 1 -2.38 23.15 -6.74
N VAL A 2 -3.49 23.89 -6.83
CA VAL A 2 -4.63 23.73 -5.90
C VAL A 2 -5.58 22.71 -6.50
N VAL A 3 -5.73 21.55 -5.86
CA VAL A 3 -6.69 20.53 -6.28
C VAL A 3 -8.06 20.91 -5.70
N MET A 4 -8.98 21.36 -6.56
CA MET A 4 -10.36 21.57 -6.16
C MET A 4 -11.18 20.31 -6.42
N ALA A 5 -11.71 19.71 -5.37
CA ALA A 5 -12.60 18.55 -5.51
C ALA A 5 -13.97 19.00 -6.02
N LYS A 6 -14.36 18.50 -7.20
CA LYS A 6 -15.71 18.68 -7.74
C LYS A 6 -16.50 17.39 -7.56
N LYS A 7 -17.64 17.49 -6.87
CA LYS A 7 -18.54 16.34 -6.70
C LYS A 7 -19.17 15.96 -8.04
N MET A 8 -19.12 14.68 -8.38
CA MET A 8 -19.82 14.10 -9.51
C MET A 8 -21.18 13.54 -9.05
N ASP A 9 -22.15 13.49 -9.96
CA ASP A 9 -23.39 12.75 -9.73
C ASP A 9 -23.15 11.23 -9.77
N HIS A 10 -24.14 10.47 -9.29
CA HIS A 10 -24.00 9.04 -9.11
C HIS A 10 -23.85 8.26 -10.42
N GLU A 11 -24.58 8.65 -11.47
CA GLU A 11 -24.57 7.97 -12.76
C GLU A 11 -23.21 8.14 -13.44
N THR A 12 -22.67 9.36 -13.42
CA THR A 12 -21.31 9.65 -13.90
C THR A 12 -20.27 8.79 -13.17
N VAL A 13 -20.40 8.61 -11.86
CA VAL A 13 -19.48 7.76 -11.07
C VAL A 13 -19.58 6.28 -11.48
N ILE A 14 -20.78 5.75 -11.73
CA ILE A 14 -20.96 4.35 -12.17
C ILE A 14 -20.26 4.11 -13.52
N GLN A 15 -20.50 5.02 -14.48
CA GLN A 15 -19.91 4.91 -15.81
C GLN A 15 -18.38 4.99 -15.75
N LEU A 16 -17.84 5.92 -14.96
CA LEU A 16 -16.41 6.08 -14.79
C LEU A 16 -15.78 4.83 -14.14
N LYS A 17 -16.40 4.26 -13.11
CA LYS A 17 -15.94 3.00 -12.50
C LYS A 17 -15.92 1.85 -13.50
N SER A 18 -16.92 1.76 -14.38
CA SER A 18 -16.96 0.73 -15.43
C SER A 18 -15.81 0.88 -16.42
N ILE A 19 -15.47 2.11 -16.82
CA ILE A 19 -14.33 2.41 -17.69
C ILE A 19 -13.01 2.03 -17.01
N LEU A 20 -12.79 2.51 -15.79
CA LEU A 20 -11.57 2.23 -15.02
C LEU A 20 -11.36 0.73 -14.79
N LYS A 21 -12.44 -0.02 -14.54
CA LYS A 21 -12.39 -1.48 -14.40
C LYS A 21 -11.93 -2.18 -15.68
N LYS A 22 -12.27 -1.68 -16.87
CA LYS A 22 -11.77 -2.23 -18.15
C LYS A 22 -10.26 -2.02 -18.33
N LEU A 23 -9.69 -1.06 -17.62
CA LEU A 23 -8.25 -0.78 -17.57
C LEU A 23 -7.57 -1.48 -16.38
N ASN A 24 -8.26 -2.40 -15.70
CA ASN A 24 -7.80 -3.06 -14.47
C ASN A 24 -7.48 -2.11 -13.31
N VAL A 25 -8.10 -0.92 -13.29
CA VAL A 25 -7.95 0.03 -12.18
C VAL A 25 -9.14 -0.11 -11.23
N SER A 26 -8.86 -0.47 -9.97
CA SER A 26 -9.87 -0.73 -8.94
C SER A 26 -9.66 0.09 -7.65
N ASN A 27 -8.69 1.00 -7.66
CA ASN A 27 -8.29 1.80 -6.50
C ASN A 27 -9.42 2.72 -6.02
N GLN A 28 -9.44 2.99 -4.71
CA GLN A 28 -10.46 3.85 -4.10
C GLN A 28 -10.35 5.30 -4.57
N LYS A 29 -9.13 5.75 -4.87
CA LYS A 29 -8.82 7.08 -5.39
C LYS A 29 -7.91 6.96 -6.60
N VAL A 30 -8.28 7.69 -7.64
CA VAL A 30 -7.51 7.82 -8.87
C VAL A 30 -7.48 9.29 -9.23
N LEU A 31 -6.32 9.78 -9.64
CA LEU A 31 -6.18 11.09 -10.25
C LEU A 31 -6.08 10.90 -11.77
N ILE A 32 -6.98 11.54 -12.50
CA ILE A 32 -7.04 11.47 -13.96
C ILE A 32 -6.39 12.73 -14.51
N ASP A 33 -5.25 12.59 -15.17
CA ASP A 33 -4.61 13.67 -15.89
C ASP A 33 -5.04 13.62 -17.36
N LEU A 34 -5.97 14.51 -17.71
CA LEU A 34 -6.49 14.61 -19.08
C LEU A 34 -5.51 15.27 -20.06
N GLN A 35 -4.51 16.01 -19.57
CA GLN A 35 -3.52 16.68 -20.42
C GLN A 35 -2.44 15.69 -20.86
N ASN A 36 -1.96 14.86 -19.92
CA ASN A 36 -0.93 13.87 -20.18
C ASN A 36 -1.50 12.49 -20.54
N GLU A 37 -2.83 12.34 -20.51
CA GLU A 37 -3.55 11.09 -20.80
C GLU A 37 -3.12 9.93 -19.87
N THR A 38 -2.83 10.26 -18.61
CA THR A 38 -2.36 9.30 -17.61
C THR A 38 -3.35 9.16 -16.45
N LEU A 39 -3.26 8.01 -15.77
CA LEU A 39 -3.94 7.75 -14.51
C LEU A 39 -2.87 7.63 -13.42
N GLU A 40 -2.91 8.50 -12.43
CA GLU A 40 -2.11 8.35 -11.22
C GLU A 40 -2.93 7.59 -10.20
N ILE A 41 -2.40 6.45 -9.80
CA ILE A 41 -3.04 5.53 -8.89
C ILE A 41 -2.34 5.69 -7.54
N GLN A 42 -3.10 5.98 -6.48
CA GLN A 42 -2.57 5.79 -5.14
C GLN A 42 -2.53 4.29 -4.89
N GLU A 43 -1.33 3.72 -4.91
CA GLU A 43 -1.05 2.47 -4.23
C GLU A 43 -1.32 2.71 -2.75
N ASP A 44 -2.22 1.92 -2.17
CA ASP A 44 -2.44 1.98 -0.72
C ASP A 44 -1.08 1.70 -0.06
N GLU A 45 -0.71 2.58 0.88
CA GLU A 45 0.56 2.64 1.59
C GLU A 45 1.23 1.26 1.78
N MET A 46 2.49 1.13 1.33
CA MET A 46 3.42 0.02 1.56
C MET A 46 2.75 -1.20 2.19
N GLY A 47 2.40 -2.18 1.35
CA GLY A 47 1.93 -3.46 1.85
C GLY A 47 2.96 -4.03 2.83
N ILE A 48 2.50 -4.85 3.78
CA ILE A 48 3.42 -5.60 4.66
C ILE A 48 4.48 -6.34 3.82
N GLU A 49 4.12 -6.76 2.61
CA GLU A 49 5.00 -7.38 1.62
C GLU A 49 6.14 -6.44 1.18
N ASP A 50 5.87 -5.16 0.88
CA ASP A 50 6.89 -4.17 0.52
C ASP A 50 7.81 -3.85 1.70
N LEU A 51 7.27 -3.83 2.93
CA LEU A 51 8.07 -3.68 4.15
C LEU A 51 8.96 -4.90 4.39
N LEU A 52 8.44 -6.11 4.14
CA LEU A 52 9.20 -7.36 4.27
C LEU A 52 10.27 -7.51 3.18
N GLU A 53 9.99 -7.04 1.98
CA GLU A 53 10.94 -7.00 0.87
C GLU A 53 12.05 -5.96 1.12
N ALA A 54 11.70 -4.76 1.58
CA ALA A 54 12.66 -3.72 1.98
C ALA A 54 13.50 -4.12 3.21
N ALA A 55 12.90 -4.86 4.16
CA ALA A 55 13.60 -5.38 5.33
C ALA A 55 14.57 -6.53 5.00
N GLY A 56 14.44 -7.13 3.80
CA GLY A 56 15.12 -8.38 3.45
C GLY A 56 14.61 -9.51 4.34
N THR A 57 13.91 -10.49 3.75
CA THR A 57 13.45 -11.69 4.47
C THR A 57 14.54 -12.22 5.39
N LEU A 58 14.31 -12.16 6.72
CA LEU A 58 15.28 -12.64 7.71
C LEU A 58 15.74 -14.03 7.33
N SER A 59 17.05 -14.23 7.18
CA SER A 59 17.59 -15.57 6.99
C SER A 59 17.22 -16.44 8.19
N GLN A 60 17.12 -17.75 7.97
CA GLN A 60 16.79 -18.69 9.05
C GLN A 60 17.80 -18.59 10.22
N GLU A 61 19.05 -18.30 9.91
CA GLU A 61 20.10 -18.02 10.89
C GLU A 61 19.79 -16.77 11.72
N ARG A 62 19.44 -15.65 11.06
CA ARG A 62 19.11 -14.41 11.76
C ARG A 62 17.83 -14.52 12.59
N ALA A 63 16.87 -15.32 12.14
CA ALA A 63 15.64 -15.59 12.90
C ALA A 63 15.94 -16.35 14.20
N ASN A 64 16.86 -17.32 14.15
CA ASN A 64 17.27 -18.08 15.33
C ASN A 64 18.04 -17.21 16.33
N GLU A 65 18.93 -16.34 15.85
CA GLU A 65 19.63 -15.36 16.70
C GLU A 65 18.65 -14.44 17.42
N LEU A 66 17.70 -13.86 16.67
CA LEU A 66 16.70 -12.95 17.26
C LEU A 66 15.84 -13.66 18.30
N MET A 67 15.52 -14.94 18.08
CA MET A 67 14.75 -15.74 19.03
C MET A 67 15.55 -16.05 20.30
N SER A 68 16.87 -16.25 20.18
CA SER A 68 17.78 -16.36 21.33
C SER A 68 17.84 -15.06 22.13
N ASP A 69 18.01 -13.92 21.44
CA ASP A 69 18.10 -12.60 22.08
C ASP A 69 16.83 -12.28 22.88
N VAL A 70 15.65 -12.55 22.30
CA VAL A 70 14.36 -12.35 22.98
C VAL A 70 14.24 -13.25 24.21
N ASN A 71 14.64 -14.52 24.12
CA ASN A 71 14.57 -15.42 25.26
C ASN A 71 15.51 -14.99 26.40
N SER A 72 16.74 -14.59 26.07
CA SER A 72 17.69 -14.06 27.06
C SER A 72 17.19 -12.77 27.71
N ALA A 73 16.60 -11.85 26.93
CA ALA A 73 16.01 -10.62 27.47
C ALA A 73 14.83 -10.89 28.42
N ARG A 74 14.01 -11.91 28.14
CA ARG A 74 12.90 -12.31 29.04
C ARG A 74 13.43 -12.87 30.36
N GLU A 75 14.45 -13.71 30.31
CA GLU A 75 15.10 -14.25 31.52
C GLU A 75 15.77 -13.16 32.38
N GLU A 76 16.20 -12.06 31.75
CA GLU A 76 16.79 -10.91 32.44
C GLU A 76 15.74 -9.97 33.04
N TRP A 77 14.56 -9.85 32.42
CA TRP A 77 13.43 -9.10 33.00
C TRP A 77 12.74 -9.83 34.17
N ASP A 78 12.78 -11.16 34.19
CA ASP A 78 12.21 -11.98 35.26
C ASP A 78 13.15 -12.14 36.49
N ARG A 79 14.30 -11.45 36.51
CA ARG A 79 15.33 -11.53 37.57
C ARG A 79 15.40 -10.26 38.42
#